data_AF-A0A2P6VYS4-F1
#
_entry.id   AF-A0A2P6VYS4-F1
#
_cell.length_a   1.000
_cell.length_b   1.000
_cell.length_c   1.000
_cell.angle_alpha   90.00
_cell.angle_beta   90.00
_cell.angle_gamma   90.00
#
_symmetry.space_group_name_H-M   'P 1'
#
loop_
_entity.id
_entity.type
_entity.pdbx_description
1 polymer ?
#
loop_
_entity_poly.entity_id
_entity_poly.type
_entity_poly.pdbx_seq_one_letter_code
_entity_poly.pdbx_strand_id
1 'polypeptide(L)'
;MNNAEIARVLDEIAVLLEMQDVEWKPRAYRQAARRLEELSEPVEDVRERGELEAIDGIGDTIAADVRAYLDEGEIERHRELRDRYPVDALALTRVEGVGPKTVKRLYEALGVQDLDQLEAAAVEGRVARVEGFGEATQQRILDHIGLAREGDERELLGKALPLVTGLVDELSQRDAFEAIEPVGSVRRRAPTVGDVDLLARAGDPEAAMDAFTGLDDVDRVFSRGDTRSSIVLGAGLQVDLRVVDADSWGSALVYFTGSKSHNIRLRRRAQDRGWKLNEYGLFADEERLAGGTEAEVYEALDLAEIPPELREDGGEVLAAEASELPDLVTEDDITGDMQMHTEWSDGAGSIREMAEAAAELGHAFILLTDHGPDLRVAGGPEEDDITEIRAEAERAEEATGVRVLVGIEANITTKGGLDISDQACRELDLVVASLHTRAGDATERIAKAIGEHPVDVLAHPTNRRIGWREPNELDLDRLAEVCAEQGVAVEINAQPDRLDLPWRQVHRHREAFDWVVSTDAHSPGQLGRMHLGLAQARKAWLEPEDVLNTRDPEEVVDHLRG
;
A
#
# COMPACT_ATOMS: atom_id res chain seq x y z
N MET A 1 15.93 -13.19 3.95
CA MET A 1 15.67 -12.57 5.27
C MET A 1 15.03 -11.21 4.99
N ASN A 2 14.33 -10.59 5.93
CA ASN A 2 13.51 -9.43 5.59
C ASN A 2 14.34 -8.14 5.64
N ASN A 3 14.46 -7.41 4.52
CA ASN A 3 15.06 -6.08 4.47
C ASN A 3 14.50 -5.14 5.55
N ALA A 4 13.21 -5.27 5.86
CA ALA A 4 12.53 -4.49 6.89
C ALA A 4 13.04 -4.82 8.31
N GLU A 5 13.49 -6.05 8.58
CA GLU A 5 14.07 -6.40 9.87
C GLU A 5 15.42 -5.70 10.08
N ILE A 6 16.29 -5.73 9.07
CA ILE A 6 17.57 -5.01 9.10
C ILE A 6 17.32 -3.51 9.18
N ALA A 7 16.39 -2.98 8.38
CA ALA A 7 16.01 -1.58 8.42
C ALA A 7 15.58 -1.14 9.82
N ARG A 8 14.72 -1.92 10.48
CA ARG A 8 14.28 -1.66 11.86
C ARG A 8 15.45 -1.64 12.85
N VAL A 9 16.38 -2.59 12.72
CA VAL A 9 17.58 -2.64 13.57
C VAL A 9 18.47 -1.41 13.34
N LEU A 10 18.69 -1.01 12.09
CA LEU A 10 19.46 0.19 11.76
C LEU A 10 18.78 1.47 12.29
N ASP A 11 17.45 1.57 12.20
CA ASP A 11 16.71 2.72 12.73
C ASP A 11 16.80 2.79 14.27
N GLU A 12 16.73 1.65 14.95
CA GLU A 12 16.94 1.59 16.39
C GLU A 12 18.38 1.98 16.78
N ILE A 13 19.40 1.54 16.03
CA ILE A 13 20.78 2.02 16.22
C ILE A 13 20.82 3.55 16.11
N ALA A 14 20.13 4.15 15.15
CA ALA A 14 20.09 5.60 14.99
C ALA A 14 19.51 6.29 16.23
N VAL A 15 18.38 5.80 16.74
CA VAL A 15 17.74 6.33 17.95
C VAL A 15 18.68 6.22 19.16
N LEU A 16 19.28 5.04 19.38
CA LEU A 16 20.19 4.78 20.50
C LEU A 16 21.48 5.62 20.42
N LEU A 17 21.99 5.92 19.23
CA LEU A 17 23.12 6.82 19.04
C LEU A 17 22.76 8.28 19.34
N GLU A 18 21.54 8.73 19.01
CA GLU A 18 21.08 10.08 19.38
C GLU A 18 20.89 10.24 20.88
N MET A 19 20.47 9.19 21.58
CA MET A 19 20.48 9.17 23.04
C MET A 19 21.90 9.42 23.61
N GLN A 20 22.95 9.02 22.89
CA GLN A 20 24.34 9.28 23.28
C GLN A 20 24.89 10.63 22.82
N ASP A 21 24.04 11.52 22.27
CA ASP A 21 24.45 12.80 21.71
C ASP A 21 25.51 12.65 20.60
N VAL A 22 25.52 11.51 19.89
CA VAL A 22 26.42 11.27 18.76
C VAL A 22 25.93 12.08 17.56
N GLU A 23 26.80 12.94 17.03
CA GLU A 23 26.50 13.73 15.84
C GLU A 23 26.70 12.94 14.54
N TRP A 24 25.92 13.28 13.50
CA TRP A 24 26.02 12.82 12.11
C TRP A 24 25.72 11.34 11.84
N LYS A 25 26.24 10.40 12.65
CA LYS A 25 26.04 8.96 12.47
C LYS A 25 24.56 8.53 12.48
N PRO A 26 23.70 8.98 13.41
CA PRO A 26 22.29 8.59 13.40
C PRO A 26 21.59 8.86 12.07
N ARG A 27 21.89 10.00 11.44
CA ARG A 27 21.31 10.36 10.14
C ARG A 27 21.68 9.36 9.04
N ALA A 28 22.92 8.88 9.05
CA ALA A 28 23.36 7.86 8.10
C ALA A 28 22.64 6.52 8.32
N TYR A 29 22.49 6.09 9.58
CA TYR A 29 21.73 4.87 9.90
C TYR A 29 20.25 4.97 9.49
N ARG A 30 19.58 6.10 9.75
CA ARG A 30 18.20 6.30 9.29
C ARG A 30 18.06 6.31 7.77
N GLN A 31 19.03 6.91 7.09
CA GLN A 31 19.04 6.93 5.63
C GLN A 31 19.20 5.50 5.10
N ALA A 32 20.12 4.72 5.66
CA ALA A 32 20.30 3.33 5.27
C ALA A 32 19.10 2.46 5.60
N ALA A 33 18.51 2.58 6.80
CA ALA A 33 17.29 1.88 7.18
C ALA A 33 16.18 2.10 6.14
N ARG A 34 15.90 3.36 5.82
CA ARG A 34 14.91 3.74 4.82
C ARG A 34 15.25 3.14 3.45
N ARG A 35 16.51 3.18 3.03
CA ARG A 35 16.93 2.65 1.73
C ARG A 35 16.78 1.14 1.63
N LEU A 36 17.07 0.42 2.71
CA LEU A 36 16.84 -1.01 2.79
C LEU A 36 15.34 -1.35 2.74
N GLU A 37 14.50 -0.57 3.42
CA GLU A 37 13.04 -0.72 3.37
C GLU A 37 12.47 -0.38 1.97
N GLU A 38 13.10 0.55 1.25
CA GLU A 38 12.77 0.95 -0.11
C GLU A 38 13.32 -0.01 -1.18
N LEU A 39 14.21 -0.96 -0.84
CA LEU A 39 14.77 -1.91 -1.80
C LEU A 39 13.68 -2.79 -2.42
N SER A 40 13.69 -2.89 -3.74
CA SER A 40 12.80 -3.74 -4.53
C SER A 40 13.24 -5.21 -4.59
N GLU A 41 14.40 -5.53 -4.04
CA GLU A 41 15.01 -6.87 -4.03
C GLU A 41 15.57 -7.20 -2.64
N PRO A 42 15.75 -8.48 -2.28
CA PRO A 42 16.43 -8.88 -1.04
C PRO A 42 17.84 -8.29 -0.93
N VAL A 43 18.18 -7.76 0.23
CA VAL A 43 19.50 -7.17 0.49
C VAL A 43 20.62 -8.21 0.45
N GLU A 44 20.29 -9.48 0.65
CA GLU A 44 21.18 -10.63 0.45
C GLU A 44 21.71 -10.70 -0.97
N ASP A 45 20.84 -10.48 -1.95
CA ASP A 45 21.20 -10.58 -3.37
C ASP A 45 22.13 -9.43 -3.73
N VAL A 46 21.84 -8.22 -3.24
CA VAL A 46 22.72 -7.05 -3.36
C VAL A 46 24.09 -7.31 -2.72
N ARG A 47 24.12 -7.98 -1.55
CA ARG A 47 25.36 -8.39 -0.88
C ARG A 47 26.14 -9.39 -1.72
N GLU A 48 25.49 -10.39 -2.29
CA GLU A 48 26.14 -11.43 -3.10
C GLU A 48 26.79 -10.87 -4.36
N ARG A 49 26.20 -9.82 -4.94
CA ARG A 49 26.81 -9.06 -6.04
C ARG A 49 27.92 -8.10 -5.60
N GLY A 50 28.09 -7.88 -4.30
CA GLY A 50 29.08 -6.95 -3.74
C GLY A 50 28.68 -5.48 -3.90
N GLU A 51 27.38 -5.19 -3.95
CA GLU A 51 26.81 -3.89 -4.32
C GLU A 51 26.20 -3.12 -3.14
N LEU A 52 26.42 -3.57 -1.89
CA LEU A 52 25.84 -2.89 -0.72
C LEU A 52 26.23 -1.41 -0.65
N GLU A 53 27.50 -1.09 -0.93
CA GLU A 53 28.00 0.28 -0.96
C GLU A 53 27.50 1.09 -2.17
N ALA A 54 26.89 0.44 -3.16
CA ALA A 54 26.23 1.13 -4.27
C ALA A 54 24.87 1.70 -3.89
N ILE A 55 24.27 1.23 -2.78
CA ILE A 55 23.01 1.77 -2.26
C ILE A 55 23.27 3.17 -1.68
N ASP A 56 22.63 4.19 -2.26
CA ASP A 56 22.77 5.58 -1.83
C ASP A 56 22.43 5.78 -0.34
N GLY A 57 23.43 6.06 0.48
CA GLY A 57 23.30 6.22 1.93
C GLY A 57 23.88 5.06 2.76
N ILE A 58 24.35 3.99 2.11
CA ILE A 58 25.08 2.90 2.74
C ILE A 58 26.57 3.06 2.43
N GLY A 59 27.33 3.56 3.41
CA GLY A 59 28.80 3.57 3.36
C GLY A 59 29.41 2.34 4.04
N ASP A 60 30.74 2.18 3.96
CA ASP A 60 31.50 1.01 4.44
C ASP A 60 31.09 0.49 5.83
N THR A 61 30.85 1.41 6.78
CA THR A 61 30.46 1.04 8.15
C THR A 61 29.08 0.39 8.21
N ILE A 62 28.11 0.95 7.48
CA ILE A 62 26.75 0.41 7.48
C ILE A 62 26.69 -0.85 6.64
N ALA A 63 27.43 -0.90 5.52
CA ALA A 63 27.56 -2.13 4.73
C ALA A 63 28.15 -3.27 5.57
N ALA A 64 29.14 -3.00 6.43
CA ALA A 64 29.66 -3.98 7.37
C ALA A 64 28.62 -4.43 8.41
N ASP A 65 27.81 -3.50 8.95
CA ASP A 65 26.72 -3.85 9.87
C ASP A 65 25.64 -4.70 9.18
N VAL A 66 25.25 -4.36 7.95
CA VAL A 66 24.29 -5.16 7.16
C VAL A 66 24.82 -6.57 6.92
N ARG A 67 26.10 -6.71 6.53
CA ARG A 67 26.76 -8.02 6.38
C ARG A 67 26.74 -8.81 7.69
N ALA A 68 27.11 -8.18 8.81
CA ALA A 68 27.12 -8.83 10.11
C ALA A 68 25.73 -9.36 10.48
N TYR A 69 24.67 -8.56 10.25
CA TYR A 69 23.31 -9.01 10.49
C TYR A 69 22.94 -10.21 9.61
N LEU A 70 23.29 -10.18 8.33
CA LEU A 70 22.99 -11.28 7.40
C LEU A 70 23.74 -12.57 7.74
N ASP A 71 24.96 -12.47 8.27
CA ASP A 71 25.80 -13.63 8.59
C ASP A 71 25.50 -14.21 9.97
N GLU A 72 25.23 -13.35 10.97
CA GLU A 72 25.17 -13.73 12.40
C GLU A 72 23.79 -13.51 13.02
N GLY A 73 22.88 -12.80 12.35
CA GLY A 73 21.56 -12.41 12.87
C GLY A 73 21.59 -11.26 13.87
N GLU A 74 22.76 -10.68 14.14
CA GLU A 74 22.95 -9.57 15.06
C GLU A 74 24.00 -8.56 14.55
N ILE A 75 23.92 -7.32 15.03
CA ILE A 75 24.93 -6.29 14.82
C ILE A 75 25.57 -6.00 16.18
N GLU A 76 26.88 -6.24 16.33
CA GLU A 76 27.56 -6.08 17.62
C GLU A 76 27.31 -4.70 18.24
N ARG A 77 27.33 -3.63 17.44
CA ARG A 77 27.03 -2.28 17.92
C ARG A 77 25.60 -2.16 18.43
N HIS A 78 24.62 -2.76 17.75
CA HIS A 78 23.23 -2.74 18.20
C HIS A 78 23.11 -3.42 19.56
N ARG A 79 23.79 -4.56 19.73
CA ARG A 79 23.86 -5.27 21.02
C ARG A 79 24.49 -4.41 22.12
N GLU A 80 25.66 -3.82 21.87
CA GLU A 80 26.34 -2.93 22.82
C GLU A 80 25.48 -1.72 23.21
N LEU A 81 24.72 -1.17 22.27
CA LEU A 81 23.83 -0.05 22.50
C LEU A 81 22.62 -0.45 23.35
N ARG A 82 22.01 -1.60 23.08
CA ARG A 82 20.90 -2.16 23.88
C ARG A 82 21.33 -2.57 25.29
N ASP A 83 22.53 -3.13 25.44
CA ASP A 83 23.10 -3.45 26.76
C ASP A 83 23.29 -2.19 27.61
N ARG A 84 23.63 -1.06 26.97
CA ARG A 84 23.79 0.24 27.63
C ARG A 84 22.46 0.92 27.93
N TYR A 85 21.49 0.81 27.03
CA TYR A 85 20.16 1.39 27.14
C TYR A 85 19.11 0.31 26.90
N PRO A 86 18.76 -0.47 27.93
CA PRO A 86 17.73 -1.51 27.85
C PRO A 86 16.34 -0.87 27.86
N VAL A 87 16.01 -0.17 26.78
CA VAL A 87 14.75 0.54 26.56
C VAL A 87 14.21 0.19 25.17
N ASP A 88 12.89 0.13 25.04
CA ASP A 88 12.22 0.08 23.73
C ASP A 88 12.25 1.48 23.11
N ALA A 89 13.41 1.83 22.56
CA ALA A 89 13.69 3.17 22.10
C ALA A 89 12.77 3.57 20.94
N LEU A 90 12.48 2.63 20.02
CA LEU A 90 11.57 2.87 18.91
C LEU A 90 10.17 3.18 19.41
N ALA A 91 9.59 2.33 20.27
CA ALA A 91 8.22 2.54 20.77
C ALA A 91 8.10 3.83 21.59
N LEU A 92 9.05 4.11 22.48
CA LEU A 92 9.03 5.32 23.30
C LEU A 92 9.14 6.59 22.45
N THR A 93 9.91 6.57 21.36
CA THR A 93 10.05 7.75 20.49
C THR A 93 8.84 8.04 19.60
N ARG A 94 7.87 7.12 19.54
CA ARG A 94 6.59 7.35 18.85
C ARG A 94 5.66 8.30 19.60
N VAL A 95 5.77 8.38 20.93
CA VAL A 95 4.95 9.30 21.71
C VAL A 95 5.28 10.72 21.26
N GLU A 96 4.28 11.43 20.73
CA GLU A 96 4.51 12.78 20.20
C GLU A 96 5.19 13.65 21.25
N GLY A 97 6.39 14.12 20.91
CA GLY A 97 7.18 14.93 21.81
C GLY A 97 8.19 14.25 22.70
N VAL A 98 8.27 12.93 22.64
CA VAL A 98 9.29 12.12 23.29
C VAL A 98 10.35 11.80 22.24
N GLY A 99 11.34 12.68 22.08
CA GLY A 99 12.49 12.40 21.22
C GLY A 99 13.54 11.51 21.92
N PRO A 100 14.58 11.03 21.21
CA PRO A 100 15.62 10.16 21.79
C PRO A 100 16.28 10.76 23.05
N LYS A 101 16.56 12.07 23.06
CA LYS A 101 17.10 12.75 24.25
C LYS A 101 16.13 12.76 25.44
N THR A 102 14.83 12.84 25.16
CA THR A 102 13.77 12.75 26.17
C THR A 102 13.72 11.34 26.75
N VAL A 103 13.79 10.30 25.88
CA VAL A 103 13.87 8.89 26.31
C VAL A 103 15.04 8.67 27.25
N LYS A 104 16.25 9.15 26.88
CA LYS A 104 17.44 9.05 27.74
C LYS A 104 17.21 9.67 29.12
N ARG A 105 16.67 10.90 29.18
CA ARG A 105 16.41 11.60 30.45
C ARG A 105 15.37 10.89 31.31
N LEU A 106 14.31 10.34 30.69
CA LEU A 106 13.29 9.57 31.39
C LEU A 106 13.84 8.24 31.92
N TYR A 107 14.69 7.56 31.14
CA TYR A 107 15.38 6.36 31.57
C TYR A 107 16.35 6.65 32.73
N GLU A 108 17.21 7.67 32.62
CA GLU A 108 18.19 8.01 33.67
C GLU A 108 17.53 8.49 34.98
N ALA A 109 16.43 9.25 34.88
CA ALA A 109 15.77 9.82 36.05
C ALA A 109 14.75 8.89 36.72
N LEU A 110 14.02 8.09 35.92
CA LEU A 110 12.86 7.32 36.38
C LEU A 110 12.96 5.82 36.09
N GLY A 111 13.98 5.37 35.36
CA GLY A 111 14.14 3.98 34.96
C GLY A 111 13.09 3.51 33.95
N VAL A 112 12.49 4.42 33.18
CA VAL A 112 11.46 4.08 32.17
C VAL A 112 12.10 3.35 30.99
N GLN A 113 11.63 2.13 30.71
CA GLN A 113 12.13 1.27 29.64
C GLN A 113 11.14 1.04 28.51
N ASP A 114 9.84 1.19 28.75
CA ASP A 114 8.78 0.87 27.79
C ASP A 114 7.57 1.81 27.96
N LEU A 115 6.59 1.69 27.07
CA LEU A 115 5.38 2.53 27.09
C LEU A 115 4.55 2.32 28.37
N ASP A 116 4.48 1.09 28.92
CA ASP A 116 3.74 0.81 30.16
C ASP A 116 4.35 1.57 31.34
N GLN A 117 5.67 1.54 31.46
CA GLN A 117 6.40 2.23 32.52
C GLN A 117 6.35 3.75 32.34
N LEU A 118 6.36 4.25 31.10
CA LEU A 118 6.21 5.67 30.81
C LEU A 118 4.82 6.18 31.22
N GLU A 119 3.77 5.44 30.88
CA GLU A 119 2.39 5.76 31.25
C GLU A 119 2.21 5.79 32.76
N ALA A 120 2.66 4.74 33.45
CA ALA A 120 2.61 4.67 34.91
C ALA A 120 3.34 5.86 35.56
N ALA A 121 4.53 6.20 35.07
CA ALA A 121 5.29 7.35 35.57
C ALA A 121 4.59 8.70 35.32
N ALA A 122 3.91 8.83 34.18
CA ALA A 122 3.17 10.05 33.84
C ALA A 122 1.89 10.17 34.68
N VAL A 123 1.11 9.09 34.86
CA VAL A 123 -0.10 9.05 35.69
C VAL A 123 0.22 9.35 37.15
N GLU A 124 1.33 8.83 37.67
CA GLU A 124 1.77 9.05 39.05
C GLU A 124 2.37 10.45 39.30
N GLY A 125 2.45 11.31 38.28
CA GLY A 125 3.01 12.65 38.42
C GLY A 125 4.53 12.68 38.54
N ARG A 126 5.23 11.58 38.20
CA ARG A 126 6.69 11.48 38.32
C ARG A 126 7.41 12.16 37.16
N VAL A 127 6.83 12.13 35.96
CA VAL A 127 7.41 12.77 34.75
C VAL A 127 7.55 14.28 34.94
N ALA A 128 6.54 14.95 35.49
CA ALA A 128 6.59 16.40 35.72
C ALA A 128 7.70 16.83 36.70
N ARG A 129 8.26 15.91 37.49
CA ARG A 129 9.32 16.17 38.48
C ARG A 129 10.73 16.02 37.92
N VAL A 130 10.88 15.51 36.71
CA VAL A 130 12.19 15.39 36.06
C VAL A 130 12.68 16.78 35.67
N GLU A 131 13.94 17.09 35.97
CA GLU A 131 14.53 18.41 35.68
C GLU A 131 14.38 18.74 34.19
N GLY A 132 13.83 19.92 33.87
CA GLY A 132 13.56 20.38 32.51
C GLY A 132 12.33 19.73 31.85
N PHE A 133 11.49 19.05 32.63
CA PHE A 133 10.11 18.68 32.30
C PHE A 133 9.17 19.52 33.18
N GLY A 134 7.86 19.36 32.98
CA GLY A 134 6.83 19.96 33.80
C GLY A 134 5.47 19.32 33.51
N GLU A 135 4.42 19.85 34.13
CA GLU A 135 3.04 19.34 33.97
C GLU A 135 2.60 19.30 32.51
N ALA A 136 2.97 20.31 31.70
CA ALA A 136 2.65 20.34 30.28
C ALA A 136 3.29 19.18 29.49
N THR A 137 4.54 18.83 29.77
CA THR A 137 5.21 17.69 29.09
C THR A 137 4.60 16.37 29.53
N GLN A 138 4.25 16.23 30.82
CA GLN A 138 3.59 15.04 31.34
C GLN A 138 2.21 14.87 30.71
N GLN A 139 1.42 15.94 30.64
CA GLN A 139 0.10 15.89 30.03
C GLN A 139 0.22 15.50 28.56
N ARG A 140 1.14 16.11 27.80
CA ARG A 140 1.41 15.72 26.42
C ARG A 140 1.76 14.24 26.27
N ILE A 141 2.57 13.69 27.16
CA ILE A 141 2.88 12.25 27.15
C ILE A 141 1.60 11.44 27.36
N LEU A 142 0.77 11.78 28.35
CA LEU A 142 -0.51 11.09 28.59
C LEU A 142 -1.48 11.19 27.40
N ASP A 143 -1.52 12.35 26.75
CA ASP A 143 -2.40 12.61 25.61
C ASP A 143 -2.02 11.75 24.38
N HIS A 144 -0.74 11.42 24.21
CA HIS A 144 -0.23 10.72 23.02
C HIS A 144 0.27 9.28 23.26
N ILE A 145 0.31 8.80 24.50
CA ILE A 145 0.83 7.46 24.78
C ILE A 145 -0.06 6.35 24.24
N GLY A 146 -1.38 6.56 24.19
CA GLY A 146 -2.32 5.66 23.52
C GLY A 146 -2.03 5.52 22.03
N LEU A 147 -1.80 6.66 21.35
CA LEU A 147 -1.45 6.70 19.93
C LEU A 147 -0.14 5.95 19.64
N ALA A 148 0.86 6.06 20.52
CA ALA A 148 2.13 5.37 20.34
C ALA A 148 2.03 3.84 20.49
N ARG A 149 1.01 3.35 21.23
CA ARG A 149 0.70 1.91 21.34
C ARG A 149 -0.02 1.40 20.10
N GLU A 150 -0.98 2.18 19.59
CA GLU A 150 -1.81 1.83 18.43
C GLU A 150 -1.06 2.04 17.10
N GLY A 151 -0.07 2.95 17.05
CA GLY A 151 0.62 3.41 15.83
C GLY A 151 1.54 2.41 15.10
N ASP A 152 1.56 1.14 15.48
CA ASP A 152 2.16 0.05 14.68
C ASP A 152 1.12 -0.80 13.94
N GLU A 153 -0.17 -0.69 14.29
CA GLU A 153 -1.22 -1.45 13.61
C GLU A 153 -1.60 -0.74 12.31
N ARG A 154 -1.25 -1.37 11.19
CA ARG A 154 -1.64 -0.91 9.86
C ARG A 154 -2.94 -1.61 9.46
N GLU A 155 -3.90 -0.86 8.97
CA GLU A 155 -5.15 -1.40 8.43
C GLU A 155 -5.06 -1.57 6.90
N LEU A 156 -5.82 -2.52 6.35
CA LEU A 156 -5.91 -2.72 4.91
C LEU A 156 -6.60 -1.51 4.26
N LEU A 157 -6.09 -1.08 3.09
CA LEU A 157 -6.72 0.00 2.33
C LEU A 157 -8.19 -0.29 2.05
N GLY A 158 -8.53 -1.51 1.62
CA GLY A 158 -9.91 -1.87 1.28
C GLY A 158 -10.87 -1.90 2.48
N LYS A 159 -10.37 -1.82 3.72
CA LYS A 159 -11.21 -1.62 4.92
C LYS A 159 -11.27 -0.16 5.34
N ALA A 160 -10.13 0.54 5.31
CA ALA A 160 -10.08 1.94 5.70
C ALA A 160 -10.79 2.85 4.68
N LEU A 161 -10.60 2.60 3.39
CA LEU A 161 -11.07 3.49 2.32
C LEU A 161 -12.60 3.70 2.34
N PRO A 162 -13.47 2.67 2.44
CA PRO A 162 -14.91 2.89 2.52
C PRO A 162 -15.33 3.74 3.74
N LEU A 163 -14.67 3.54 4.88
CA LEU A 163 -14.91 4.33 6.10
C LEU A 163 -14.51 5.79 5.90
N VAL A 164 -13.34 6.02 5.30
CA VAL A 164 -12.83 7.37 5.02
C VAL A 164 -13.69 8.08 3.99
N THR A 165 -14.09 7.41 2.91
CA THR A 165 -14.99 7.99 1.90
C THR A 165 -16.33 8.36 2.53
N GLY A 166 -16.96 7.47 3.30
CA GLY A 166 -18.21 7.77 3.98
C GLY A 166 -18.10 8.94 4.97
N LEU A 167 -16.99 9.01 5.70
CA LEU A 167 -16.69 10.12 6.62
C LEU A 167 -16.53 11.46 5.88
N VAL A 168 -15.77 11.47 4.78
CA VAL A 168 -15.56 12.66 3.94
C VAL A 168 -16.88 13.10 3.30
N ASP A 169 -17.68 12.17 2.80
CA ASP A 169 -19.00 12.44 2.23
C ASP A 169 -19.93 13.07 3.27
N GLU A 170 -19.97 12.54 4.50
CA GLU A 170 -20.78 13.11 5.57
C GLU A 170 -20.31 14.51 5.97
N LEU A 171 -19.00 14.70 6.17
CA LEU A 171 -18.43 15.98 6.59
C LEU A 171 -18.56 17.06 5.51
N SER A 172 -18.40 16.70 4.24
CA SER A 172 -18.52 17.62 3.11
C SER A 172 -19.93 18.21 2.95
N GLN A 173 -20.96 17.54 3.49
CA GLN A 173 -22.34 18.02 3.49
C GLN A 173 -22.66 18.98 4.64
N ARG A 174 -21.75 19.17 5.60
CA ARG A 174 -21.95 20.08 6.73
C ARG A 174 -21.48 21.48 6.35
N ASP A 175 -22.29 22.49 6.69
CA ASP A 175 -22.00 23.91 6.43
C ASP A 175 -20.67 24.41 7.04
N ALA A 176 -20.10 23.66 8.00
CA ALA A 176 -18.83 23.98 8.64
C ALA A 176 -17.60 23.79 7.72
N PHE A 177 -17.74 23.06 6.61
CA PHE A 177 -16.64 22.76 5.70
C PHE A 177 -16.87 23.37 4.31
N GLU A 178 -15.87 24.08 3.79
CA GLU A 178 -15.86 24.56 2.41
C GLU A 178 -15.24 23.54 1.45
N ALA A 179 -14.31 22.73 1.96
CA ALA A 179 -13.69 21.60 1.28
C ALA A 179 -13.13 20.66 2.34
N ILE A 180 -13.12 19.37 2.06
CA ILE A 180 -12.46 18.35 2.87
C ILE A 180 -11.94 17.25 1.97
N GLU A 181 -10.70 16.83 2.15
CA GLU A 181 -10.07 15.76 1.37
C GLU A 181 -9.24 14.84 2.27
N PRO A 182 -9.26 13.52 2.02
CA PRO A 182 -8.30 12.63 2.61
C PRO A 182 -6.92 12.88 2.01
N VAL A 183 -5.88 12.84 2.84
CA VAL A 183 -4.48 12.96 2.42
C VAL A 183 -3.68 11.73 2.88
N GLY A 184 -2.38 11.87 3.04
CA GLY A 184 -1.51 10.79 3.50
C GLY A 184 -1.55 9.55 2.60
N SER A 185 -1.37 8.40 3.24
CA SER A 185 -1.27 7.11 2.55
C SER A 185 -2.58 6.65 1.92
N VAL A 186 -3.73 7.09 2.44
CA VAL A 186 -5.06 6.82 1.85
C VAL A 186 -5.15 7.46 0.46
N ARG A 187 -4.80 8.75 0.34
CA ARG A 187 -4.85 9.47 -0.95
C ARG A 187 -3.87 8.90 -1.97
N ARG A 188 -2.70 8.41 -1.52
CA ARG A 188 -1.73 7.71 -2.39
C ARG A 188 -2.08 6.24 -2.65
N ARG A 189 -3.21 5.75 -2.13
CA ARG A 189 -3.69 4.37 -2.26
C ARG A 189 -2.68 3.31 -1.83
N ALA A 190 -1.96 3.57 -0.74
CA ALA A 190 -1.02 2.59 -0.20
C ALA A 190 -1.78 1.30 0.21
N PRO A 191 -1.23 0.09 -0.03
CA PRO A 191 -1.91 -1.19 0.27
C PRO A 191 -2.41 -1.32 1.71
N THR A 192 -1.69 -0.70 2.64
CA THR A 192 -2.07 -0.56 4.05
C THR A 192 -1.89 0.88 4.46
N VAL A 193 -2.67 1.31 5.45
CA VAL A 193 -2.67 2.67 5.98
C VAL A 193 -2.51 2.63 7.50
N GLY A 194 -1.89 3.67 8.05
CA GLY A 194 -1.82 3.86 9.51
C GLY A 194 -3.03 4.65 9.98
N ASP A 195 -2.75 5.78 10.64
CA ASP A 195 -3.74 6.83 10.83
C ASP A 195 -4.21 7.44 9.50
N VAL A 196 -5.41 8.00 9.53
CA VAL A 196 -6.02 8.72 8.41
C VAL A 196 -5.87 10.21 8.66
N ASP A 197 -5.25 10.90 7.72
CA ASP A 197 -5.18 12.36 7.72
C ASP A 197 -6.26 12.94 6.80
N LEU A 198 -7.01 13.93 7.29
CA LEU A 198 -7.94 14.76 6.53
C LEU A 198 -7.47 16.21 6.55
N LEU A 199 -7.50 16.86 5.39
CA LEU A 199 -7.36 18.31 5.27
C LEU A 199 -8.71 18.95 4.99
N ALA A 200 -8.96 20.09 5.61
CA ALA A 200 -10.16 20.88 5.38
C ALA A 200 -9.88 22.36 5.17
N ARG A 201 -10.78 23.03 4.44
CA ARG A 201 -10.96 24.48 4.48
C ARG A 201 -12.26 24.79 5.20
N ALA A 202 -12.23 25.75 6.10
CA ALA A 202 -13.40 26.18 6.86
C ALA A 202 -13.31 27.68 7.16
N GLY A 203 -14.40 28.41 6.94
CA GLY A 203 -14.50 29.81 7.35
C GLY A 203 -14.55 30.00 8.87
N ASP A 204 -14.98 28.97 9.60
CA ASP A 204 -14.95 28.89 11.07
C ASP A 204 -14.29 27.55 11.49
N PRO A 205 -12.98 27.55 11.77
CA PRO A 205 -12.26 26.35 12.19
C PRO A 205 -12.80 25.71 13.47
N GLU A 206 -13.29 26.50 14.43
CA GLU A 206 -13.81 25.97 15.70
C GLU A 206 -15.10 25.17 15.46
N ALA A 207 -16.00 25.73 14.63
CA ALA A 207 -17.21 25.03 14.20
C ALA A 207 -16.91 23.74 13.40
N ALA A 208 -15.85 23.73 12.59
CA ALA A 208 -15.39 22.54 11.89
C ALA A 208 -14.88 21.46 12.86
N MET A 209 -14.11 21.84 13.89
CA MET A 209 -13.65 20.92 14.92
C MET A 209 -14.81 20.36 15.77
N ASP A 210 -15.81 21.19 16.08
CA ASP A 210 -17.07 20.75 16.71
C ASP A 210 -17.80 19.71 15.86
N ALA A 211 -17.97 20.00 14.57
CA ALA A 211 -18.66 19.10 13.64
C ALA A 211 -17.93 17.76 13.50
N PHE A 212 -16.60 17.78 13.44
CA PHE A 212 -15.77 16.59 13.33
C PHE A 212 -15.75 15.75 14.62
N THR A 213 -15.55 16.39 15.77
CA THR A 213 -15.48 15.67 17.06
C THR A 213 -16.84 15.20 17.57
N GLY A 214 -17.93 15.74 17.02
CA GLY A 214 -19.32 15.39 17.34
C GLY A 214 -20.01 14.45 16.36
N LEU A 215 -19.28 13.71 15.52
CA LEU A 215 -19.85 12.65 14.69
C LEU A 215 -20.41 11.51 15.56
N ASP A 216 -21.50 10.89 15.12
CA ASP A 216 -22.15 9.81 15.87
C ASP A 216 -21.27 8.56 16.01
N ASP A 217 -20.40 8.30 15.02
CA ASP A 217 -19.47 7.16 14.99
C ASP A 217 -18.16 7.42 15.76
N VAL A 218 -18.01 8.57 16.43
CA VAL A 218 -16.84 8.84 17.28
C VAL A 218 -16.97 8.03 18.57
N ASP A 219 -16.05 7.08 18.76
CA ASP A 219 -15.90 6.36 20.03
C ASP A 219 -15.13 7.21 21.05
N ARG A 220 -14.03 7.82 20.61
CA ARG A 220 -13.15 8.62 21.48
C ARG A 220 -12.60 9.84 20.76
N VAL A 221 -12.74 11.00 21.39
CA VAL A 221 -11.96 12.20 21.01
C VAL A 221 -10.61 12.13 21.71
N PHE A 222 -9.54 11.94 20.95
CA PHE A 222 -8.18 11.90 21.47
C PHE A 222 -7.66 13.29 21.79
N SER A 223 -7.80 14.20 20.84
CA SER A 223 -7.36 15.58 20.99
C SER A 223 -8.31 16.52 20.26
N ARG A 224 -8.48 17.71 20.82
CA ARG A 224 -9.24 18.79 20.19
C ARG A 224 -8.51 20.11 20.39
N GLY A 225 -8.10 20.72 19.28
CA GLY A 225 -7.53 22.05 19.23
C GLY A 225 -8.28 22.93 18.24
N ASP A 226 -7.82 24.17 18.09
CA ASP A 226 -8.51 25.20 17.29
C ASP A 226 -8.51 24.91 15.78
N THR A 227 -7.45 24.24 15.29
CA THR A 227 -7.25 23.94 13.86
C THR A 227 -6.81 22.51 13.58
N ARG A 228 -6.68 21.69 14.64
CA ARG A 228 -6.34 20.26 14.55
C ARG A 228 -7.07 19.50 15.63
N SER A 229 -7.67 18.37 15.26
CA SER A 229 -8.29 17.43 16.19
C SER A 229 -8.01 16.00 15.76
N SER A 230 -8.05 15.08 16.71
CA SER A 230 -7.86 13.64 16.48
C SER A 230 -8.99 12.87 17.14
N ILE A 231 -9.59 11.94 16.41
CA ILE A 231 -10.66 11.05 16.91
C ILE A 231 -10.31 9.59 16.61
N VAL A 232 -11.01 8.69 17.30
CA VAL A 232 -11.12 7.27 16.95
C VAL A 232 -12.59 6.97 16.69
N LEU A 233 -12.84 6.36 15.53
CA LEU A 233 -14.14 5.87 15.14
C LEU A 233 -14.46 4.54 15.84
N GLY A 234 -15.74 4.14 15.88
CA GLY A 234 -16.18 2.87 16.46
C GLY A 234 -15.49 1.63 15.87
N ALA A 235 -15.00 1.73 14.63
CA ALA A 235 -14.20 0.69 13.96
C ALA A 235 -12.73 0.61 14.42
N GLY A 236 -12.29 1.46 15.36
CA GLY A 236 -10.90 1.55 15.83
C GLY A 236 -9.97 2.36 14.91
N LEU A 237 -10.51 2.98 13.85
CA LEU A 237 -9.74 3.80 12.91
C LEU A 237 -9.45 5.18 13.51
N GLN A 238 -8.18 5.53 13.64
CA GLN A 238 -7.75 6.87 14.04
C GLN A 238 -7.82 7.84 12.86
N VAL A 239 -8.45 8.99 13.07
CA VAL A 239 -8.57 10.05 12.07
C VAL A 239 -8.12 11.39 12.65
N ASP A 240 -7.17 12.03 11.98
CA ASP A 240 -6.66 13.36 12.25
C ASP A 240 -7.27 14.34 11.24
N LEU A 241 -7.87 15.43 11.73
CA LEU A 241 -8.35 16.53 10.89
C LEU A 241 -7.46 17.75 11.10
N ARG A 242 -7.09 18.43 10.00
CA ARG A 242 -6.42 19.73 10.04
C ARG A 242 -7.11 20.73 9.12
N VAL A 243 -7.41 21.92 9.65
CA VAL A 243 -7.95 23.05 8.87
C VAL A 243 -6.80 23.95 8.41
N VAL A 244 -6.82 24.34 7.14
CA VAL A 244 -5.84 25.24 6.52
C VAL A 244 -6.52 26.38 5.77
N ASP A 245 -5.80 27.49 5.62
CA ASP A 245 -6.28 28.65 4.86
C ASP A 245 -6.33 28.35 3.36
N ALA A 246 -7.22 29.04 2.63
CA ALA A 246 -7.40 28.86 1.19
C ALA A 246 -6.10 29.07 0.38
N ASP A 247 -5.29 30.05 0.78
CA ASP A 247 -4.00 30.35 0.14
C ASP A 247 -2.93 29.27 0.36
N SER A 248 -3.14 28.36 1.32
CA SER A 248 -2.22 27.26 1.65
C SER A 248 -2.74 25.90 1.19
N TRP A 249 -3.97 25.81 0.68
CA TRP A 249 -4.66 24.55 0.40
C TRP A 249 -3.86 23.60 -0.49
N GLY A 250 -3.38 24.09 -1.64
CA GLY A 250 -2.56 23.32 -2.56
C GLY A 250 -1.23 22.86 -1.97
N SER A 251 -0.52 23.74 -1.27
CA SER A 251 0.74 23.37 -0.61
C SER A 251 0.54 22.38 0.54
N ALA A 252 -0.55 22.51 1.28
CA ALA A 252 -0.93 21.57 2.32
C ALA A 252 -1.30 20.20 1.72
N LEU A 253 -2.08 20.16 0.64
CA LEU A 253 -2.39 18.92 -0.07
C LEU A 253 -1.10 18.21 -0.52
N VAL A 254 -0.15 18.90 -1.16
CA VAL A 254 1.15 18.31 -1.52
C VAL A 254 1.88 17.80 -0.27
N TYR A 255 1.99 18.64 0.76
CA TYR A 255 2.73 18.33 1.99
C TYR A 255 2.18 17.09 2.72
N PHE A 256 0.88 17.07 3.00
CA PHE A 256 0.25 16.02 3.82
C PHE A 256 -0.13 14.79 2.99
N THR A 257 -0.31 14.90 1.67
CA THR A 257 -0.37 13.72 0.79
C THR A 257 0.97 13.01 0.79
N GLY A 258 2.07 13.76 0.74
CA GLY A 258 3.41 13.20 0.64
C GLY A 258 3.60 12.39 -0.66
N SER A 259 4.40 11.33 -0.67
CA SER A 259 5.13 10.75 0.47
C SER A 259 6.19 11.69 1.05
N LYS A 260 6.79 11.32 2.19
CA LYS A 260 7.93 12.04 2.76
C LYS A 260 9.08 12.16 1.75
N SER A 261 9.36 11.10 0.98
CA SER A 261 10.44 11.08 -0.01
C SER A 261 10.14 12.00 -1.19
N HIS A 262 8.89 11.98 -1.70
CA HIS A 262 8.41 12.92 -2.70
C HIS A 262 8.56 14.39 -2.25
N ASN A 263 8.10 14.72 -1.04
CA ASN A 263 8.26 16.05 -0.45
C ASN A 263 9.73 16.51 -0.35
N ILE A 264 10.65 15.59 -0.05
CA ILE A 264 12.08 15.90 0.01
C ILE A 264 12.59 16.30 -1.39
N ARG A 265 12.15 15.65 -2.46
CA ARG A 265 12.52 16.01 -3.85
C ARG A 265 12.02 17.40 -4.22
N LEU A 266 10.74 17.67 -3.99
CA LEU A 266 10.15 18.98 -4.29
C LEU A 266 10.83 20.11 -3.50
N ARG A 267 11.11 19.90 -2.21
CA ARG A 267 11.83 20.87 -1.37
C ARG A 267 13.25 21.12 -1.84
N ARG A 268 13.99 20.08 -2.23
CA ARG A 268 15.35 20.25 -2.79
C ARG A 268 15.31 21.08 -4.08
N ARG A 269 14.38 20.77 -4.98
CA ARG A 269 14.17 21.54 -6.22
C ARG A 269 13.85 23.02 -5.95
N ALA A 270 12.99 23.31 -4.97
CA ALA A 270 12.73 24.67 -4.52
C ALA A 270 13.99 25.35 -3.96
N GLN A 271 14.76 24.65 -3.12
CA GLN A 271 15.99 25.15 -2.49
C GLN A 271 17.07 25.47 -3.52
N ASP A 272 17.19 24.69 -4.59
CA ASP A 272 18.14 24.94 -5.69
C ASP A 272 17.86 26.28 -6.41
N ARG A 273 16.63 26.81 -6.27
CA ARG A 273 16.19 28.12 -6.78
C ARG A 273 16.21 29.22 -5.72
N GLY A 274 16.68 28.93 -4.50
CA GLY A 274 16.64 29.85 -3.37
C GLY A 274 15.24 30.01 -2.75
N TRP A 275 14.32 29.09 -3.03
CA TRP A 275 12.94 29.12 -2.51
C TRP A 275 12.74 28.14 -1.36
N LYS A 276 11.63 28.31 -0.64
CA LYS A 276 11.20 27.45 0.46
C LYS A 276 9.80 26.90 0.17
N LEU A 277 9.68 25.57 0.10
CA LEU A 277 8.40 24.87 0.05
C LEU A 277 8.05 24.29 1.42
N ASN A 278 6.87 24.59 1.94
CA ASN A 278 6.32 24.01 3.17
C ASN A 278 4.79 23.86 3.06
N GLU A 279 4.12 23.49 4.15
CA GLU A 279 2.67 23.28 4.22
C GLU A 279 1.84 24.55 3.97
N TYR A 280 2.46 25.74 4.02
CA TYR A 280 1.77 27.03 3.88
C TYR A 280 1.93 27.67 2.50
N GLY A 281 2.82 27.14 1.65
CA GLY A 281 3.14 27.75 0.37
C GLY A 281 4.54 27.43 -0.15
N LEU A 282 4.79 27.88 -1.38
CA LEU A 282 6.11 28.05 -1.97
C LEU A 282 6.50 29.53 -1.88
N PHE A 283 7.69 29.82 -1.35
CA PHE A 283 8.12 31.19 -1.05
C PHE A 283 9.50 31.53 -1.63
N ALA A 284 9.65 32.73 -2.17
CA ALA A 284 10.92 33.41 -2.34
C ALA A 284 11.06 34.47 -1.24
N ASP A 285 11.95 34.22 -0.27
CA ASP A 285 12.03 35.00 0.97
C ASP A 285 10.66 35.10 1.69
N GLU A 286 10.03 36.28 1.71
CA GLU A 286 8.70 36.52 2.30
C GLU A 286 7.56 36.53 1.28
N GLU A 287 7.88 36.53 -0.02
CA GLU A 287 6.89 36.54 -1.10
C GLU A 287 6.41 35.12 -1.40
N ARG A 288 5.10 34.89 -1.31
CA ARG A 288 4.48 33.62 -1.70
C ARG A 288 4.34 33.57 -3.22
N LEU A 289 4.94 32.56 -3.82
CA LEU A 289 4.92 32.29 -5.26
C LEU A 289 3.75 31.39 -5.67
N ALA A 290 3.38 30.43 -4.81
CA ALA A 290 2.30 29.48 -5.06
C ALA A 290 1.75 28.93 -3.72
N GLY A 291 0.53 28.40 -3.73
CA GLY A 291 0.00 27.65 -2.60
C GLY A 291 -1.49 27.35 -2.62
N GLY A 292 -2.27 27.98 -3.49
CA GLY A 292 -3.72 27.83 -3.54
C GLY A 292 -4.18 26.49 -4.11
N THR A 293 -3.46 25.94 -5.10
CA THR A 293 -3.76 24.63 -5.71
C THR A 293 -2.52 23.77 -5.85
N GLU A 294 -2.67 22.44 -5.94
CA GLU A 294 -1.52 21.54 -6.17
C GLU A 294 -0.86 21.87 -7.52
N ALA A 295 -1.65 22.06 -8.57
CA ALA A 295 -1.20 22.48 -9.89
C ALA A 295 -0.30 23.72 -9.86
N GLU A 296 -0.69 24.77 -9.11
CA GLU A 296 0.12 26.00 -8.97
C GLU A 296 1.49 25.72 -8.34
N VAL A 297 1.54 24.82 -7.34
CA VAL A 297 2.80 24.43 -6.68
C VAL A 297 3.71 23.65 -7.64
N TYR A 298 3.18 22.69 -8.40
CA TYR A 298 3.96 21.94 -9.38
C TYR A 298 4.42 22.83 -10.54
N GLU A 299 3.53 23.66 -11.09
CA GLU A 299 3.84 24.59 -12.19
C GLU A 299 4.94 25.57 -11.78
N ALA A 300 4.87 26.16 -10.58
CA ALA A 300 5.92 27.04 -10.08
C ALA A 300 7.27 26.33 -9.95
N LEU A 301 7.27 25.01 -9.75
CA LEU A 301 8.47 24.17 -9.73
C LEU A 301 8.91 23.70 -11.13
N ASP A 302 8.28 24.13 -12.21
CA ASP A 302 8.47 23.61 -13.58
C ASP A 302 8.30 22.08 -13.62
N LEU A 303 7.16 21.61 -13.11
CA LEU A 303 6.75 20.20 -13.14
C LEU A 303 5.30 20.13 -13.62
N ALA A 304 4.99 19.09 -14.41
CA ALA A 304 3.60 18.66 -14.56
C ALA A 304 3.03 18.27 -13.19
N GLU A 305 1.71 18.40 -13.01
CA GLU A 305 1.05 17.95 -11.78
C GLU A 305 1.17 16.43 -11.63
N ILE A 306 1.65 15.97 -10.48
CA ILE A 306 1.94 14.56 -10.23
C ILE A 306 0.75 13.93 -9.47
N PRO A 307 0.06 12.92 -10.04
CA PRO A 307 -1.01 12.21 -9.37
C PRO A 307 -0.56 11.63 -8.01
N PRO A 308 -1.39 11.70 -6.95
CA PRO A 308 -1.05 11.21 -5.60
C PRO A 308 -0.47 9.79 -5.57
N GLU A 309 -0.99 8.89 -6.39
CA GLU A 309 -0.59 7.49 -6.47
C GLU A 309 0.89 7.32 -6.83
N LEU A 310 1.44 8.24 -7.63
CA LEU A 310 2.83 8.20 -8.11
C LEU A 310 3.84 8.79 -7.12
N ARG A 311 3.39 9.48 -6.07
CA ARG A 311 4.24 10.27 -5.15
C ARG A 311 5.04 9.41 -4.16
N GLU A 312 5.86 8.49 -4.68
CA GLU A 312 6.60 7.48 -3.92
C GLU A 312 8.14 7.57 -4.13
N ASP A 313 8.67 8.62 -4.76
CA ASP A 313 10.11 8.77 -5.13
C ASP A 313 10.61 7.63 -6.04
N GLY A 314 9.76 7.18 -6.96
CA GLY A 314 10.04 6.12 -7.94
C GLY A 314 10.51 6.63 -9.31
N GLY A 315 10.60 7.95 -9.51
CA GLY A 315 10.98 8.57 -10.78
C GLY A 315 9.98 9.62 -11.27
N GLU A 316 8.88 9.81 -10.56
CA GLU A 316 7.75 10.66 -10.91
C GLU A 316 8.14 12.13 -11.10
N VAL A 317 9.10 12.62 -10.30
CA VAL A 317 9.57 14.01 -10.40
C VAL A 317 10.38 14.23 -11.68
N LEU A 318 11.16 13.23 -12.11
CA LEU A 318 11.94 13.32 -13.35
C LEU A 318 11.02 13.22 -14.57
N ALA A 319 10.05 12.30 -14.54
CA ALA A 319 9.03 12.18 -15.58
C ALA A 319 8.19 13.48 -15.69
N ALA A 320 7.79 14.07 -14.57
CA ALA A 320 7.06 15.33 -14.56
C ALA A 320 7.88 16.52 -15.10
N GLU A 321 9.19 16.55 -14.86
CA GLU A 321 10.10 17.53 -15.45
C GLU A 321 10.25 17.35 -16.96
N ALA A 322 10.31 16.09 -17.43
CA ALA A 322 10.38 15.75 -18.84
C ALA A 322 9.02 15.86 -19.56
N SER A 323 7.92 16.07 -18.83
CA SER A 323 6.54 15.95 -19.35
C SER A 323 6.23 14.57 -19.95
N GLU A 324 6.74 13.53 -19.28
CA GLU A 324 6.63 12.10 -19.63
C GLU A 324 5.89 11.31 -18.53
N LEU A 325 4.99 11.97 -17.79
CA LEU A 325 4.09 11.23 -16.89
C LEU A 325 3.11 10.38 -17.72
N PRO A 326 2.81 9.15 -17.30
CA PRO A 326 1.89 8.26 -18.01
C PRO A 326 0.43 8.74 -17.93
N ASP A 327 -0.35 8.45 -18.97
CA ASP A 327 -1.81 8.59 -18.96
C ASP A 327 -2.42 7.39 -18.22
N LEU A 328 -2.44 7.49 -16.89
CA LEU A 328 -2.78 6.39 -15.99
C LEU A 328 -4.18 5.80 -16.24
N VAL A 329 -4.27 4.47 -16.23
CA VAL A 329 -5.54 3.72 -16.32
C VAL A 329 -6.57 4.17 -15.27
N THR A 330 -7.84 4.20 -15.66
CA THR A 330 -8.97 4.63 -14.85
C THR A 330 -10.09 3.58 -14.82
N GLU A 331 -11.08 3.76 -13.94
CA GLU A 331 -12.25 2.88 -13.89
C GLU A 331 -13.06 2.92 -15.19
N ASP A 332 -13.12 4.07 -15.86
CA ASP A 332 -13.86 4.24 -17.11
C ASP A 332 -13.23 3.48 -18.30
N ASP A 333 -11.94 3.11 -18.18
CA ASP A 333 -11.24 2.33 -19.20
C ASP A 333 -11.57 0.84 -19.10
N ILE A 334 -12.11 0.36 -17.98
CA ILE A 334 -12.29 -1.07 -17.71
C ILE A 334 -13.61 -1.58 -18.28
N THR A 335 -13.52 -2.55 -19.17
CA THR A 335 -14.66 -3.19 -19.84
C THR A 335 -15.09 -4.49 -19.17
N GLY A 336 -14.28 -5.10 -18.29
CA GLY A 336 -14.66 -6.34 -17.62
C GLY A 336 -13.74 -6.79 -16.49
N ASP A 337 -14.17 -7.82 -15.78
CA ASP A 337 -13.45 -8.46 -14.67
C ASP A 337 -13.01 -9.88 -15.05
N MET A 338 -11.75 -10.21 -14.76
CA MET A 338 -11.08 -11.42 -15.24
C MET A 338 -10.85 -12.49 -14.16
N GLN A 339 -11.38 -12.34 -12.96
CA GLN A 339 -11.38 -13.42 -11.96
C GLN A 339 -12.56 -13.27 -10.98
N MET A 340 -13.43 -14.29 -10.92
CA MET A 340 -14.51 -14.38 -9.94
C MET A 340 -15.04 -15.80 -9.76
N HIS A 341 -15.68 -16.01 -8.62
CA HIS A 341 -16.12 -17.32 -8.14
C HIS A 341 -17.64 -17.33 -7.96
N THR A 342 -18.24 -18.48 -8.23
CA THR A 342 -19.68 -18.70 -8.16
C THR A 342 -20.00 -19.86 -7.21
N GLU A 343 -21.29 -20.18 -7.08
CA GLU A 343 -21.75 -21.34 -6.30
C GLU A 343 -21.24 -22.69 -6.84
N TRP A 344 -20.60 -22.72 -8.02
CA TRP A 344 -19.93 -23.90 -8.56
C TRP A 344 -18.63 -24.26 -7.80
N SER A 345 -18.03 -23.32 -7.06
CA SER A 345 -16.95 -23.58 -6.11
C SER A 345 -17.26 -23.01 -4.72
N ASP A 346 -16.64 -21.89 -4.33
CA ASP A 346 -16.75 -21.26 -3.02
C ASP A 346 -17.32 -19.83 -3.05
N GLY A 347 -17.82 -19.40 -4.20
CA GLY A 347 -18.61 -18.20 -4.35
C GLY A 347 -20.02 -18.34 -3.75
N ALA A 348 -20.60 -17.20 -3.39
CA ALA A 348 -21.95 -17.10 -2.82
C ALA A 348 -23.01 -16.61 -3.82
N GLY A 349 -22.61 -16.30 -5.06
CA GLY A 349 -23.52 -15.84 -6.11
C GLY A 349 -23.62 -16.86 -7.24
N SER A 350 -24.82 -17.04 -7.77
CA SER A 350 -25.02 -17.77 -9.02
C SER A 350 -24.39 -17.01 -10.20
N ILE A 351 -24.10 -17.71 -11.30
CA ILE A 351 -23.59 -17.09 -12.54
C ILE A 351 -24.49 -15.92 -12.99
N ARG A 352 -25.80 -16.08 -12.82
CA ARG A 352 -26.79 -15.05 -13.15
C ARG A 352 -26.63 -13.79 -12.29
N GLU A 353 -26.51 -13.95 -10.97
CA GLU A 353 -26.37 -12.82 -10.04
C GLU A 353 -25.03 -12.09 -10.23
N MET A 354 -23.96 -12.82 -10.55
CA MET A 354 -22.66 -12.23 -10.88
C MET A 354 -22.75 -11.38 -12.16
N ALA A 355 -23.37 -11.92 -13.22
CA ALA A 355 -23.59 -11.18 -14.46
C ALA A 355 -24.50 -9.96 -14.28
N GLU A 356 -25.52 -10.05 -13.41
CA GLU A 356 -26.40 -8.91 -13.10
C GLU A 356 -25.65 -7.78 -12.40
N ALA A 357 -24.83 -8.10 -11.39
CA ALA A 357 -24.02 -7.10 -10.72
C ALA A 357 -22.94 -6.50 -11.63
N ALA A 358 -22.34 -7.30 -12.51
CA ALA A 358 -21.43 -6.80 -13.53
C ALA A 358 -22.12 -5.83 -14.51
N ALA A 359 -23.36 -6.11 -14.91
CA ALA A 359 -24.16 -5.22 -15.75
C ALA A 359 -24.46 -3.88 -15.05
N GLU A 360 -24.74 -3.91 -13.74
CA GLU A 360 -24.95 -2.70 -12.93
C GLU A 360 -23.70 -1.83 -12.83
N LEU A 361 -22.51 -2.45 -12.84
CA LEU A 361 -21.21 -1.78 -12.89
C LEU A 361 -20.79 -1.35 -14.30
N GLY A 362 -21.58 -1.68 -15.33
CA GLY A 362 -21.31 -1.29 -16.72
C GLY A 362 -20.27 -2.16 -17.43
N HIS A 363 -19.91 -3.31 -16.88
CA HIS A 363 -19.00 -4.24 -17.56
C HIS A 363 -19.63 -4.82 -18.83
N ALA A 364 -18.84 -4.87 -19.90
CA ALA A 364 -19.12 -5.58 -21.12
C ALA A 364 -18.93 -7.10 -20.96
N PHE A 365 -18.02 -7.54 -20.09
CA PHE A 365 -17.78 -8.96 -19.87
C PHE A 365 -17.32 -9.32 -18.46
N ILE A 366 -17.45 -10.60 -18.13
CA ILE A 366 -16.87 -11.24 -16.95
C ILE A 366 -16.24 -12.59 -17.32
N LEU A 367 -15.16 -12.97 -16.62
CA LEU A 367 -14.60 -14.32 -16.66
C LEU A 367 -14.91 -15.06 -15.35
N LEU A 368 -15.70 -16.12 -15.45
CA LEU A 368 -15.92 -17.06 -14.36
C LEU A 368 -14.68 -17.92 -14.19
N THR A 369 -14.18 -18.06 -12.98
CA THR A 369 -12.92 -18.76 -12.66
C THR A 369 -13.07 -19.57 -11.39
N ASP A 370 -14.17 -20.32 -11.27
CA ASP A 370 -14.36 -21.25 -10.16
C ASP A 370 -13.13 -22.16 -9.99
N HIS A 371 -12.83 -22.54 -8.75
CA HIS A 371 -11.62 -23.29 -8.44
C HIS A 371 -11.60 -24.68 -9.10
N GLY A 372 -10.40 -25.21 -9.36
CA GLY A 372 -10.22 -26.59 -9.83
C GLY A 372 -10.68 -27.67 -8.81
N PRO A 373 -10.97 -28.90 -9.29
CA PRO A 373 -11.62 -29.95 -8.50
C PRO A 373 -10.79 -30.47 -7.31
N ASP A 374 -9.46 -30.42 -7.37
CA ASP A 374 -8.60 -30.93 -6.29
C ASP A 374 -8.31 -29.91 -5.18
N LEU A 375 -8.81 -28.67 -5.28
CA LEU A 375 -8.61 -27.66 -4.25
C LEU A 375 -9.49 -27.95 -3.02
N ARG A 376 -9.03 -28.85 -2.15
CA ARG A 376 -9.76 -29.43 -1.01
C ARG A 376 -10.50 -28.47 -0.06
N VAL A 377 -10.16 -27.19 -0.04
CA VAL A 377 -10.75 -26.19 0.86
C VAL A 377 -11.97 -25.53 0.22
N ALA A 378 -11.93 -25.29 -1.08
CA ALA A 378 -13.03 -24.71 -1.85
C ALA A 378 -13.90 -25.78 -2.52
N GLY A 379 -13.27 -26.82 -3.07
CA GLY A 379 -13.91 -27.68 -4.08
C GLY A 379 -14.10 -26.92 -5.38
N GLY A 380 -14.44 -27.65 -6.44
CA GLY A 380 -14.61 -27.10 -7.77
C GLY A 380 -15.48 -28.00 -8.62
N PRO A 381 -16.01 -27.50 -9.75
CA PRO A 381 -16.73 -28.34 -10.69
C PRO A 381 -15.79 -29.41 -11.27
N GLU A 382 -16.36 -30.59 -11.53
CA GLU A 382 -15.67 -31.66 -12.25
C GLU A 382 -15.60 -31.32 -13.74
N GLU A 383 -14.70 -31.97 -14.50
CA GLU A 383 -14.55 -31.69 -15.94
C GLU A 383 -15.86 -31.89 -16.73
N ASP A 384 -16.71 -32.83 -16.31
CA ASP A 384 -18.00 -33.11 -16.93
C ASP A 384 -19.04 -31.97 -16.72
N ASP A 385 -18.83 -31.09 -15.74
CA ASP A 385 -19.75 -29.99 -15.40
C ASP A 385 -19.58 -28.78 -16.34
N ILE A 386 -18.47 -28.68 -17.09
CA ILE A 386 -18.15 -27.54 -17.98
C ILE A 386 -19.30 -27.26 -18.97
N THR A 387 -19.94 -28.31 -19.49
CA THR A 387 -21.07 -28.16 -20.43
C THR A 387 -22.29 -27.51 -19.77
N GLU A 388 -22.56 -27.83 -18.50
CA GLU A 388 -23.67 -27.24 -17.75
C GLU A 388 -23.39 -25.79 -17.40
N ILE A 389 -22.16 -25.49 -16.94
CA ILE A 389 -21.70 -24.13 -16.63
C ILE A 389 -21.80 -23.23 -17.87
N ARG A 390 -21.38 -23.70 -19.05
CA ARG A 390 -21.52 -22.96 -20.31
C ARG A 390 -22.98 -22.66 -20.65
N ALA A 391 -23.88 -23.62 -20.47
CA ALA A 391 -25.30 -23.40 -20.69
C ALA A 391 -25.92 -22.41 -19.68
N GLU A 392 -25.38 -22.30 -18.47
CA GLU A 392 -25.75 -21.28 -17.49
C GLU A 392 -25.21 -19.90 -17.86
N ALA A 393 -23.95 -19.82 -18.28
CA ALA A 393 -23.31 -18.60 -18.76
C ALA A 393 -24.05 -18.01 -19.97
N GLU A 394 -24.42 -18.82 -20.96
CA GLU A 394 -25.22 -18.39 -22.12
C GLU A 394 -26.57 -17.80 -21.70
N ARG A 395 -27.27 -18.44 -20.74
CA ARG A 395 -28.53 -17.91 -20.20
C ARG A 395 -28.35 -16.61 -19.43
N ALA A 396 -27.26 -16.47 -18.69
CA ALA A 396 -26.94 -15.25 -17.97
C ALA A 396 -26.60 -14.10 -18.92
N GLU A 397 -25.85 -14.37 -19.99
CA GLU A 397 -25.54 -13.44 -21.07
C GLU A 397 -26.82 -12.98 -21.77
N GLU A 398 -27.70 -13.90 -22.20
CA GLU A 398 -28.96 -13.56 -22.88
C GLU A 398 -29.84 -12.58 -22.08
N ALA A 399 -29.84 -12.70 -20.75
CA ALA A 399 -30.72 -11.90 -19.91
C ALA A 399 -30.04 -10.68 -19.27
N THR A 400 -28.72 -10.51 -19.38
CA THR A 400 -27.99 -9.31 -18.89
C THR A 400 -27.40 -8.46 -20.02
N GLY A 401 -27.04 -9.08 -21.14
CA GLY A 401 -26.24 -8.46 -22.19
C GLY A 401 -24.73 -8.41 -21.89
N VAL A 402 -24.29 -8.91 -20.74
CA VAL A 402 -22.87 -9.02 -20.38
C VAL A 402 -22.32 -10.33 -20.95
N ARG A 403 -21.19 -10.27 -21.66
CA ARG A 403 -20.50 -11.47 -22.16
C ARG A 403 -19.98 -12.28 -20.97
N VAL A 404 -20.42 -13.53 -20.83
CA VAL A 404 -19.99 -14.42 -19.73
C VAL A 404 -19.03 -15.46 -20.27
N LEU A 405 -17.73 -15.26 -20.01
CA LEU A 405 -16.68 -16.20 -20.35
C LEU A 405 -16.57 -17.28 -19.26
N VAL A 406 -16.34 -18.52 -19.67
CA VAL A 406 -16.20 -19.67 -18.78
C VAL A 406 -14.75 -20.12 -18.72
N GLY A 407 -14.15 -19.96 -17.55
CA GLY A 407 -12.83 -20.45 -17.20
C GLY A 407 -12.82 -21.25 -15.91
N ILE A 408 -11.62 -21.56 -15.44
CA ILE A 408 -11.32 -22.23 -14.18
C ILE A 408 -10.09 -21.54 -13.60
N GLU A 409 -10.06 -21.37 -12.27
CA GLU A 409 -8.80 -21.14 -11.55
C GLU A 409 -8.15 -22.49 -11.19
N ALA A 410 -7.29 -22.96 -12.09
CA ALA A 410 -6.54 -24.20 -11.97
C ALA A 410 -5.43 -24.06 -10.91
N ASN A 411 -5.40 -24.98 -9.96
CA ASN A 411 -4.37 -24.99 -8.94
C ASN A 411 -3.07 -25.59 -9.50
N ILE A 412 -1.99 -24.82 -9.40
CA ILE A 412 -0.63 -25.27 -9.71
C ILE A 412 -0.17 -26.21 -8.58
N THR A 413 -0.10 -27.50 -8.90
CA THR A 413 0.30 -28.57 -7.98
C THR A 413 1.74 -28.42 -7.49
N THR A 414 2.11 -29.17 -6.43
CA THR A 414 3.49 -29.20 -5.90
C THR A 414 4.52 -29.76 -6.88
N LYS A 415 4.07 -30.36 -7.99
CA LYS A 415 4.92 -30.90 -9.06
C LYS A 415 4.96 -30.01 -10.32
N GLY A 416 4.32 -28.84 -10.28
CA GLY A 416 4.26 -27.88 -11.39
C GLY A 416 3.37 -28.31 -12.56
N GLY A 417 2.31 -29.09 -12.29
CA GLY A 417 1.21 -29.31 -13.24
C GLY A 417 -0.11 -28.75 -12.69
N LEU A 418 -1.19 -28.82 -13.47
CA LEU A 418 -2.52 -28.35 -13.06
C LEU A 418 -3.37 -29.47 -12.42
N ASP A 419 -4.42 -29.07 -11.70
CA ASP A 419 -5.43 -29.98 -11.14
C ASP A 419 -6.65 -30.21 -12.04
N ILE A 420 -6.53 -29.83 -13.30
CA ILE A 420 -7.50 -30.06 -14.37
C ILE A 420 -6.76 -30.53 -15.62
N SER A 421 -7.37 -31.40 -16.42
CA SER A 421 -6.73 -31.98 -17.59
C SER A 421 -6.57 -30.98 -18.73
N ASP A 422 -5.48 -31.11 -19.51
CA ASP A 422 -5.28 -30.30 -20.72
C ASP A 422 -6.43 -30.44 -21.74
N GLN A 423 -7.19 -31.53 -21.69
CA GLN A 423 -8.35 -31.70 -22.56
C GLN A 423 -9.47 -30.77 -22.10
N ALA A 424 -9.82 -30.77 -20.81
CA ALA A 424 -10.81 -29.88 -20.24
C ALA A 424 -10.41 -28.40 -20.39
N CYS A 425 -9.13 -28.07 -20.20
CA CYS A 425 -8.62 -26.70 -20.44
C CYS A 425 -8.91 -26.16 -21.85
N ARG A 426 -8.91 -27.02 -22.88
CA ARG A 426 -9.20 -26.61 -24.27
C ARG A 426 -10.69 -26.40 -24.52
N GLU A 427 -11.55 -26.83 -23.61
CA GLU A 427 -13.00 -26.62 -23.66
C GLU A 427 -13.41 -25.33 -22.94
N LEU A 428 -12.48 -24.66 -22.24
CA LEU A 428 -12.67 -23.39 -21.54
C LEU A 428 -12.30 -22.19 -22.43
N ASP A 429 -12.90 -21.04 -22.17
CA ASP A 429 -12.56 -19.79 -22.87
C ASP A 429 -11.15 -19.35 -22.47
N LEU A 430 -10.87 -19.30 -21.15
CA LEU A 430 -9.56 -18.99 -20.58
C LEU A 430 -9.28 -19.87 -19.35
N VAL A 431 -8.01 -20.15 -19.08
CA VAL A 431 -7.50 -20.87 -17.92
C VAL A 431 -6.67 -19.93 -17.08
N VAL A 432 -7.14 -19.68 -15.87
CA VAL A 432 -6.39 -18.95 -14.85
C VAL A 432 -5.65 -19.98 -14.01
N ALA A 433 -4.36 -19.78 -13.75
CA ALA A 433 -3.57 -20.70 -12.94
C ALA A 433 -2.99 -19.97 -11.73
N SER A 434 -2.98 -20.63 -10.56
CA SER A 434 -2.48 -20.01 -9.35
C SER A 434 -1.85 -20.98 -8.34
N LEU A 435 -1.06 -20.43 -7.42
CA LEU A 435 -0.50 -21.19 -6.30
C LEU A 435 -1.40 -21.08 -5.07
N HIS A 436 -1.82 -22.21 -4.49
CA HIS A 436 -2.51 -22.24 -3.19
C HIS A 436 -1.63 -22.70 -2.02
N THR A 437 -0.36 -23.03 -2.28
CA THR A 437 0.58 -23.52 -1.27
C THR A 437 1.97 -22.90 -1.44
N ARG A 438 2.72 -22.82 -0.33
CA ARG A 438 4.10 -22.31 -0.28
C ARG A 438 5.18 -23.40 -0.37
N ALA A 439 4.86 -24.54 -0.99
CA ALA A 439 5.73 -25.70 -0.97
C ALA A 439 6.73 -25.68 -2.14
N GLY A 440 8.02 -25.89 -1.83
CA GLY A 440 9.07 -25.97 -2.84
C GLY A 440 9.39 -24.63 -3.50
N ASP A 441 10.06 -24.70 -4.65
CA ASP A 441 10.41 -23.55 -5.48
C ASP A 441 9.16 -23.07 -6.25
N ALA A 442 8.65 -21.90 -5.89
CA ALA A 442 7.44 -21.35 -6.48
C ALA A 442 7.66 -20.92 -7.94
N THR A 443 8.82 -20.32 -8.25
CA THR A 443 9.19 -19.91 -9.61
C THR A 443 9.19 -21.11 -10.55
N GLU A 444 9.93 -22.17 -10.21
CA GLU A 444 10.05 -23.35 -11.10
C GLU A 444 8.72 -24.08 -11.27
N ARG A 445 7.88 -24.09 -10.23
CA ARG A 445 6.54 -24.70 -10.32
C ARG A 445 5.63 -23.92 -11.27
N ILE A 446 5.62 -22.58 -11.18
CA ILE A 446 4.85 -21.72 -12.08
C ILE A 446 5.39 -21.84 -13.50
N ALA A 447 6.71 -21.67 -13.68
CA ALA A 447 7.36 -21.74 -14.99
C ALA A 447 7.08 -23.07 -15.68
N LYS A 448 7.14 -24.18 -14.94
CA LYS A 448 6.79 -25.50 -15.45
C LYS A 448 5.31 -25.61 -15.81
N ALA A 449 4.41 -25.11 -14.97
CA ALA A 449 2.98 -25.15 -15.26
C ALA A 449 2.65 -24.39 -16.55
N ILE A 450 3.18 -23.18 -16.70
CA ILE A 450 2.98 -22.35 -17.91
C ILE A 450 3.63 -23.01 -19.14
N GLY A 451 4.82 -23.61 -19.00
CA GLY A 451 5.52 -24.23 -20.12
C GLY A 451 4.99 -25.59 -20.58
N GLU A 452 4.25 -26.31 -19.73
CA GLU A 452 3.76 -27.67 -20.01
C GLU A 452 2.23 -27.76 -20.20
N HIS A 453 1.46 -26.75 -19.77
CA HIS A 453 -0.01 -26.78 -19.75
C HIS A 453 -0.62 -25.51 -20.36
N PRO A 454 -1.88 -25.58 -20.86
CA PRO A 454 -2.60 -24.41 -21.37
C PRO A 454 -3.02 -23.49 -20.23
N VAL A 455 -2.19 -22.48 -19.95
CA VAL A 455 -2.43 -21.39 -19.00
C VAL A 455 -2.55 -20.11 -19.80
N ASP A 456 -3.52 -19.26 -19.47
CA ASP A 456 -3.73 -17.97 -20.15
C ASP A 456 -3.45 -16.79 -19.19
N VAL A 457 -3.73 -16.95 -17.90
CA VAL A 457 -3.48 -15.94 -16.85
C VAL A 457 -2.82 -16.58 -15.64
N LEU A 458 -1.78 -15.94 -15.09
CA LEU A 458 -1.21 -16.25 -13.78
C LEU A 458 -1.87 -15.38 -12.70
N ALA A 459 -2.76 -15.95 -11.90
CA ALA A 459 -3.47 -15.25 -10.83
C ALA A 459 -2.66 -15.13 -9.54
N HIS A 460 -2.80 -13.97 -8.90
CA HIS A 460 -2.21 -13.55 -7.62
C HIS A 460 -0.89 -14.29 -7.32
N PRO A 461 0.18 -13.96 -8.08
CA PRO A 461 1.33 -14.85 -8.25
C PRO A 461 2.05 -15.19 -6.95
N THR A 462 2.15 -14.21 -6.04
CA THR A 462 2.88 -14.41 -4.79
C THR A 462 2.05 -15.18 -3.76
N ASN A 463 0.74 -15.29 -3.97
CA ASN A 463 -0.21 -15.92 -3.05
C ASN A 463 -0.20 -15.26 -1.66
N ARG A 464 0.18 -13.99 -1.56
CA ARG A 464 0.21 -13.29 -0.27
C ARG A 464 -1.19 -13.03 0.28
N ARG A 465 -1.28 -12.88 1.60
CA ARG A 465 -2.41 -12.24 2.28
C ARG A 465 -1.85 -11.26 3.31
N ILE A 466 -2.02 -9.97 3.08
CA ILE A 466 -1.48 -8.87 3.87
C ILE A 466 -1.89 -9.05 5.35
N GLY A 467 -0.90 -9.10 6.24
CA GLY A 467 -1.10 -9.30 7.68
C GLY A 467 -1.36 -10.74 8.13
N TRP A 468 -1.45 -11.71 7.20
CA TRP A 468 -1.75 -13.12 7.54
C TRP A 468 -0.79 -14.13 6.92
N ARG A 469 -0.45 -13.98 5.64
CA ARG A 469 0.42 -14.88 4.88
C ARG A 469 1.41 -14.06 4.05
N GLU A 470 2.69 -14.27 4.32
CA GLU A 470 3.78 -13.69 3.53
C GLU A 470 3.67 -14.07 2.03
N PRO A 471 4.28 -13.30 1.11
CA PRO A 471 4.39 -13.67 -0.30
C PRO A 471 5.36 -14.85 -0.51
N ASN A 472 5.14 -15.66 -1.54
CA ASN A 472 6.17 -16.57 -2.04
C ASN A 472 7.32 -15.73 -2.65
N GLU A 473 8.55 -16.21 -2.50
CA GLU A 473 9.69 -15.66 -3.22
C GLU A 473 9.58 -16.13 -4.68
N LEU A 474 9.58 -15.17 -5.61
CA LEU A 474 9.46 -15.40 -7.04
C LEU A 474 10.60 -14.68 -7.77
N ASP A 475 11.20 -15.37 -8.72
CA ASP A 475 12.05 -14.76 -9.74
C ASP A 475 11.13 -14.26 -10.87
N LEU A 476 10.69 -13.01 -10.77
CA LEU A 476 9.77 -12.40 -11.72
C LEU A 476 10.41 -12.14 -13.07
N ASP A 477 11.73 -11.95 -13.14
CA ASP A 477 12.46 -11.82 -14.40
C ASP A 477 12.38 -13.15 -15.18
N ARG A 478 12.58 -14.28 -14.49
CA ARG A 478 12.40 -15.61 -15.08
C ARG A 478 10.95 -15.88 -15.50
N LEU A 479 9.98 -15.48 -14.68
CA LEU A 479 8.57 -15.65 -15.03
C LEU A 479 8.15 -14.77 -16.21
N ALA A 480 8.72 -13.57 -16.36
CA ALA A 480 8.48 -12.71 -17.52
C ALA A 480 8.91 -13.37 -18.83
N GLU A 481 10.09 -13.99 -18.85
CA GLU A 481 10.54 -14.76 -20.02
C GLU A 481 9.54 -15.86 -20.40
N VAL A 482 9.09 -16.63 -19.41
CA VAL A 482 8.18 -17.77 -19.65
C VAL A 482 6.80 -17.30 -20.06
N CYS A 483 6.26 -16.26 -19.42
CA CYS A 483 4.99 -15.65 -19.78
C CYS A 483 5.01 -15.08 -21.20
N ALA A 484 6.06 -14.34 -21.57
CA ALA A 484 6.21 -13.78 -22.90
C ALA A 484 6.35 -14.87 -23.99
N GLU A 485 7.04 -15.98 -23.70
CA GLU A 485 7.15 -17.11 -24.62
C GLU A 485 5.82 -17.85 -24.84
N GLN A 486 4.95 -17.90 -23.83
CA GLN A 486 3.69 -18.64 -23.87
C GLN A 486 2.44 -17.77 -24.09
N GLY A 487 2.58 -16.43 -24.08
CA GLY A 487 1.44 -15.51 -24.20
C GLY A 487 0.57 -15.43 -22.95
N VAL A 488 1.17 -15.56 -21.76
CA VAL A 488 0.44 -15.57 -20.47
C VAL A 488 0.44 -14.19 -19.83
N ALA A 489 -0.74 -13.69 -19.47
CA ALA A 489 -0.89 -12.45 -18.71
C ALA A 489 -0.72 -12.68 -17.20
N VAL A 490 -0.45 -11.61 -16.45
CA VAL A 490 -0.24 -11.63 -15.00
C VAL A 490 -1.24 -10.75 -14.28
N GLU A 491 -1.77 -11.25 -13.18
CA GLU A 491 -2.83 -10.59 -12.42
C GLU A 491 -2.34 -9.53 -11.41
N ILE A 492 -3.13 -8.45 -11.33
CA ILE A 492 -3.21 -7.49 -10.24
C ILE A 492 -4.57 -7.66 -9.55
N ASN A 493 -4.58 -8.48 -8.51
CA ASN A 493 -5.76 -8.89 -7.78
C ASN A 493 -6.23 -7.81 -6.80
N ALA A 494 -7.51 -7.43 -6.87
CA ALA A 494 -8.08 -6.33 -6.10
C ALA A 494 -8.67 -6.74 -4.74
N GLN A 495 -8.52 -8.00 -4.30
CA GLN A 495 -8.96 -8.38 -2.95
C GLN A 495 -8.22 -7.52 -1.91
N PRO A 496 -8.94 -6.92 -0.93
CA PRO A 496 -8.38 -5.99 0.05
C PRO A 496 -7.16 -6.50 0.80
N ASP A 497 -7.12 -7.79 1.06
CA ASP A 497 -6.05 -8.48 1.78
C ASP A 497 -5.05 -9.17 0.84
N ARG A 498 -5.22 -9.13 -0.49
CA ARG A 498 -4.22 -9.61 -1.46
C ARG A 498 -3.43 -8.44 -2.05
N LEU A 499 -4.08 -7.60 -2.88
CA LEU A 499 -3.43 -6.56 -3.69
C LEU A 499 -2.19 -7.10 -4.45
N ASP A 500 -2.33 -8.27 -5.06
CA ASP A 500 -1.24 -9.11 -5.57
C ASP A 500 -1.34 -9.23 -7.10
N LEU A 501 -0.37 -8.81 -7.91
CA LEU A 501 1.03 -8.52 -7.58
C LEU A 501 1.27 -7.19 -6.82
N PRO A 502 2.20 -7.12 -5.84
CA PRO A 502 2.59 -5.86 -5.22
C PRO A 502 2.98 -4.79 -6.27
N TRP A 503 2.40 -3.60 -6.18
CA TRP A 503 2.57 -2.52 -7.18
C TRP A 503 4.02 -2.19 -7.53
N ARG A 504 4.98 -2.35 -6.59
CA ARG A 504 6.41 -2.13 -6.87
C ARG A 504 6.98 -3.14 -7.86
N GLN A 505 6.53 -4.39 -7.76
CA GLN A 505 6.90 -5.44 -8.69
C GLN A 505 6.22 -5.24 -10.04
N VAL A 506 4.95 -4.81 -10.05
CA VAL A 506 4.26 -4.38 -11.28
C VAL A 506 5.04 -3.25 -11.94
N HIS A 507 5.41 -2.20 -11.21
CA HIS A 507 6.17 -1.07 -11.76
C HIS A 507 7.51 -1.48 -12.39
N ARG A 508 8.25 -2.37 -11.71
CA ARG A 508 9.55 -2.88 -12.18
C ARG A 508 9.42 -3.69 -13.46
N HIS A 509 8.33 -4.44 -13.62
CA HIS A 509 8.11 -5.36 -14.73
C HIS A 509 7.00 -4.90 -15.67
N ARG A 510 6.63 -3.60 -15.64
CA ARG A 510 5.44 -3.08 -16.33
C ARG A 510 5.45 -3.39 -17.84
N GLU A 511 6.63 -3.33 -18.45
CA GLU A 511 6.87 -3.60 -19.89
C GLU A 511 7.14 -5.09 -20.18
N ALA A 512 7.23 -5.93 -19.15
CA ALA A 512 7.66 -7.33 -19.27
C ALA A 512 6.49 -8.32 -19.23
N PHE A 513 5.30 -7.89 -18.83
CA PHE A 513 4.09 -8.70 -18.75
C PHE A 513 2.92 -7.96 -19.40
N ASP A 514 1.99 -8.72 -19.96
CA ASP A 514 0.62 -8.25 -20.16
C ASP A 514 -0.12 -8.31 -18.82
N TRP A 515 -0.84 -7.26 -18.45
CA TRP A 515 -1.51 -7.19 -17.16
C TRP A 515 -3.02 -7.43 -17.26
N VAL A 516 -3.56 -8.14 -16.27
CA VAL A 516 -5.00 -8.17 -15.99
C VAL A 516 -5.25 -7.66 -14.59
N VAL A 517 -6.36 -6.96 -14.39
CA VAL A 517 -6.87 -6.57 -13.07
C VAL A 517 -8.13 -7.39 -12.81
N SER A 518 -8.26 -7.94 -11.62
CA SER A 518 -9.45 -8.73 -11.26
C SER A 518 -9.91 -8.40 -9.85
N THR A 519 -11.16 -8.73 -9.54
CA THR A 519 -11.65 -8.58 -8.16
C THR A 519 -11.53 -9.85 -7.34
N ASP A 520 -11.38 -11.02 -7.97
CA ASP A 520 -11.42 -12.32 -7.29
C ASP A 520 -12.70 -12.40 -6.42
N ALA A 521 -13.81 -11.93 -7.00
CA ALA A 521 -15.07 -11.75 -6.30
C ALA A 521 -15.71 -13.10 -5.98
N HIS A 522 -15.99 -13.33 -4.70
CA HIS A 522 -16.74 -14.49 -4.21
C HIS A 522 -18.21 -14.14 -3.91
N SER A 523 -18.64 -12.92 -4.18
CA SER A 523 -20.04 -12.54 -4.16
C SER A 523 -20.27 -11.32 -5.06
N PRO A 524 -21.52 -11.07 -5.51
CA PRO A 524 -21.80 -9.96 -6.43
C PRO A 524 -21.33 -8.60 -5.89
N GLY A 525 -21.47 -8.37 -4.58
CA GLY A 525 -21.02 -7.12 -3.93
C GLY A 525 -19.50 -6.93 -3.89
N GLN A 526 -18.70 -7.96 -4.19
CA GLN A 526 -17.25 -7.86 -4.24
C GLN A 526 -16.73 -7.33 -5.59
N LEU A 527 -17.54 -7.35 -6.65
CA LEU A 527 -17.17 -6.78 -7.96
C LEU A 527 -16.86 -5.27 -7.88
N GLY A 528 -17.42 -4.57 -6.88
CA GLY A 528 -17.09 -3.17 -6.61
C GLY A 528 -15.66 -2.93 -6.12
N ARG A 529 -14.82 -3.98 -5.95
CA ARG A 529 -13.44 -3.86 -5.48
C ARG A 529 -12.43 -3.48 -6.57
N MET A 530 -12.85 -3.42 -7.84
CA MET A 530 -11.96 -3.14 -8.98
C MET A 530 -11.05 -1.90 -8.75
N HIS A 531 -11.60 -0.86 -8.12
CA HIS A 531 -10.89 0.35 -7.74
C HIS A 531 -9.60 0.11 -6.91
N LEU A 532 -9.53 -0.96 -6.12
CA LEU A 532 -8.35 -1.30 -5.33
C LEU A 532 -7.22 -1.86 -6.19
N GLY A 533 -7.55 -2.69 -7.18
CA GLY A 533 -6.61 -3.23 -8.16
C GLY A 533 -6.09 -2.14 -9.09
N LEU A 534 -7.00 -1.31 -9.62
CA LEU A 534 -6.64 -0.14 -10.44
C LEU A 534 -5.79 0.86 -9.67
N ALA A 535 -6.05 1.06 -8.39
CA ALA A 535 -5.16 1.87 -7.57
C ALA A 535 -3.72 1.32 -7.58
N GLN A 536 -3.53 -0.01 -7.50
CA GLN A 536 -2.18 -0.60 -7.59
C GLN A 536 -1.59 -0.47 -9.01
N ALA A 537 -2.41 -0.65 -10.05
CA ALA A 537 -2.02 -0.46 -11.46
C ALA A 537 -1.53 0.98 -11.71
N ARG A 538 -2.27 1.97 -11.23
CA ARG A 538 -1.93 3.40 -11.29
C ARG A 538 -0.64 3.70 -10.55
N LYS A 539 -0.46 3.17 -9.33
CA LYS A 539 0.81 3.28 -8.58
C LYS A 539 1.99 2.67 -9.34
N ALA A 540 1.72 1.66 -10.16
CA ALA A 540 2.71 0.99 -10.98
C ALA A 540 2.98 1.69 -12.32
N TRP A 541 2.29 2.82 -12.61
CA TRP A 541 2.40 3.60 -13.83
C TRP A 541 1.76 2.94 -15.06
N LEU A 542 0.79 2.06 -14.85
CA LEU A 542 0.10 1.42 -15.97
C LEU A 542 -0.86 2.39 -16.65
N GLU A 543 -0.80 2.41 -17.97
CA GLU A 543 -1.70 3.09 -18.90
C GLU A 543 -2.80 2.10 -19.37
N PRO A 544 -3.91 2.58 -19.97
CA PRO A 544 -4.96 1.69 -20.47
C PRO A 544 -4.46 0.59 -21.42
N GLU A 545 -3.42 0.86 -22.21
CA GLU A 545 -2.86 -0.10 -23.17
C GLU A 545 -2.11 -1.28 -22.52
N ASP A 546 -1.65 -1.10 -21.27
CA ASP A 546 -0.94 -2.13 -20.51
C ASP A 546 -1.89 -3.18 -19.91
N VAL A 547 -3.19 -2.87 -19.83
CA VAL A 547 -4.19 -3.66 -19.09
C VAL A 547 -5.20 -4.27 -20.06
N LEU A 548 -5.26 -5.61 -20.14
CA LEU A 548 -6.14 -6.31 -21.08
C LEU A 548 -7.63 -6.06 -20.82
N ASN A 549 -8.01 -5.76 -19.58
CA ASN A 549 -9.39 -5.41 -19.20
C ASN A 549 -9.93 -4.17 -19.92
N THR A 550 -9.13 -3.41 -20.67
CA THR A 550 -9.58 -2.24 -21.43
C THR A 550 -10.07 -2.56 -22.83
N ARG A 551 -9.89 -3.81 -23.28
CA ARG A 551 -10.21 -4.25 -24.63
C ARG A 551 -11.60 -4.86 -24.72
N ASP A 552 -12.09 -5.06 -25.93
CA ASP A 552 -13.30 -5.86 -26.15
C ASP A 552 -13.05 -7.33 -25.76
N PRO A 553 -14.05 -8.05 -25.22
CA PRO A 553 -13.86 -9.41 -24.69
C PRO A 553 -13.31 -10.40 -25.73
N GLU A 554 -13.71 -10.25 -26.99
CA GLU A 554 -13.22 -11.09 -28.09
C GLU A 554 -11.74 -10.82 -28.36
N GLU A 555 -11.30 -9.56 -28.29
CA GLU A 555 -9.89 -9.18 -28.45
C GLU A 555 -9.04 -9.69 -27.28
N VAL A 556 -9.58 -9.74 -26.05
CA VAL A 556 -8.89 -10.32 -24.89
C VAL A 556 -8.66 -11.81 -25.08
N VAL A 557 -9.71 -12.55 -25.46
CA VAL A 557 -9.62 -14.00 -25.68
C VAL A 557 -8.67 -14.33 -26.83
N ASP A 558 -8.80 -13.62 -27.96
CA ASP A 558 -7.93 -13.80 -29.13
C ASP A 558 -6.47 -13.47 -28.79
N HIS A 559 -6.20 -12.40 -28.01
CA HIS A 559 -4.85 -12.03 -27.59
C HIS A 559 -4.18 -13.15 -26.78
N LEU A 560 -4.91 -13.76 -25.84
CA LEU A 560 -4.36 -14.81 -24.97
C LEU A 560 -4.30 -16.19 -25.63
N ARG A 561 -5.16 -16.48 -26.62
CA ARG A 561 -5.21 -17.78 -27.29
C ARG A 561 -4.37 -17.87 -28.57
N GLY A 562 -3.89 -16.75 -29.10
CA GLY A 562 -3.08 -16.68 -30.33
C GLY A 562 -3.89 -16.98 -31.58
#